data_AF-A0A4P9ZHK4-F1
#
_entry.id   AF-A0A4P9ZHK4-F1
#
_cell.length_a   1.000
_cell.length_b   1.000
_cell.length_c   1.000
_cell.angle_alpha   90.00
_cell.angle_beta   90.00
_cell.angle_gamma   90.00
#
_symmetry.space_group_name_H-M   'P 1'
#
loop_
_entity.id
_entity.type
_entity.pdbx_description
1 polymer ?
#
loop_
_entity_poly.entity_id
_entity_poly.type
_entity_poly.pdbx_seq_one_letter_code
_entity_poly.pdbx_strand_id
1 'polypeptide(L)'
;MLRKQLLVRFPSRSVHQPPSYFSDPRTIPQPYGEPQKTSQTEQAPHQTQQAPNYDMPPPNLRSMKDFALVFLSLTLAYMAVDNYKSRVKIEKLSQETAAINIKTVQLQQQTFTSAIKKQELRIINERMALAKRSFKMALHIAMLRKQLQGLGFEPRTIDEVSAEFEKSVKMAKSAAGTELWLDDDSQYKPGLPDYREYDRKGLTP
;
A
#
# COMPACT_ATOMS: atom_id res chain seq x y z
N MET A 1 -38.88 24.21 32.51
CA MET A 1 -37.70 24.33 31.63
C MET A 1 -37.83 23.34 30.47
N LEU A 2 -38.27 23.81 29.29
CA LEU A 2 -38.48 22.96 28.10
C LEU A 2 -37.16 22.78 27.33
N ARG A 3 -36.72 21.52 27.17
CA ARG A 3 -35.53 21.15 26.39
C ARG A 3 -35.95 20.91 24.93
N LYS A 4 -35.68 21.87 24.05
CA LYS A 4 -35.89 21.75 22.60
C LYS A 4 -34.94 20.68 22.03
N GLN A 5 -35.49 19.63 21.44
CA GLN A 5 -34.74 18.70 20.60
C GLN A 5 -34.63 19.29 19.19
N LEU A 6 -33.40 19.50 18.72
CA LEU A 6 -33.12 19.88 17.34
C LEU A 6 -32.96 18.61 16.51
N LEU A 7 -33.91 18.39 15.60
CA LEU A 7 -33.92 17.29 14.64
C LEU A 7 -33.05 17.71 13.44
N VAL A 8 -31.83 17.17 13.36
CA VAL A 8 -30.91 17.42 12.25
C VAL A 8 -31.33 16.55 11.07
N ARG A 9 -31.90 17.17 10.03
CA ARG A 9 -32.14 16.54 8.72
C ARG A 9 -30.82 16.47 7.96
N PHE A 10 -30.36 15.25 7.65
CA PHE A 10 -29.27 15.03 6.70
C PHE A 10 -29.82 15.02 5.26
N PRO A 11 -29.17 15.67 4.28
CA PRO A 11 -29.56 15.56 2.88
C PRO A 11 -29.20 14.16 2.34
N SER A 12 -30.14 13.54 1.63
CA SER A 12 -29.91 12.30 0.89
C SER A 12 -28.88 12.56 -0.22
N ARG A 13 -27.75 11.87 -0.14
CA ARG A 13 -26.68 11.91 -1.14
C ARG A 13 -27.13 11.08 -2.34
N SER A 14 -27.28 11.71 -3.51
CA SER A 14 -27.50 10.98 -4.77
C SER A 14 -26.35 10.01 -4.97
N VAL A 15 -26.64 8.71 -4.90
CA VAL A 15 -25.69 7.65 -5.20
C VAL A 15 -25.41 7.74 -6.70
N HIS A 16 -24.25 8.30 -7.06
CA HIS A 16 -23.71 8.12 -8.40
C HIS A 16 -23.51 6.62 -8.60
N GLN A 17 -24.37 6.00 -9.40
CA GLN A 17 -24.13 4.62 -9.83
C GLN A 17 -22.77 4.60 -10.54
N PRO A 18 -21.86 3.70 -10.13
CA PRO A 18 -20.59 3.56 -10.83
C PRO A 18 -20.86 3.15 -12.29
N PRO A 19 -19.94 3.48 -13.21
CA PRO A 19 -20.03 3.03 -14.60
C PRO A 19 -20.32 1.52 -14.65
N SER A 20 -21.20 1.11 -15.59
CA SER A 20 -21.70 -0.27 -15.73
C SER A 20 -20.61 -1.35 -15.79
N TYR A 21 -19.37 -0.96 -16.07
CA TYR A 21 -18.19 -1.82 -16.04
C TYR A 21 -17.87 -2.46 -14.68
N PHE A 22 -18.27 -1.85 -13.57
CA PHE A 22 -18.00 -2.39 -12.22
C PHE A 22 -19.11 -3.27 -11.67
N SER A 23 -20.27 -3.29 -12.34
CA SER A 23 -21.48 -3.94 -11.84
C SER A 23 -21.66 -5.37 -12.39
N ASP A 24 -21.00 -5.69 -13.50
CA ASP A 24 -21.11 -6.99 -14.17
C ASP A 24 -19.80 -7.80 -14.06
N PRO A 25 -19.79 -8.98 -13.40
CA PRO A 25 -18.59 -9.82 -13.29
C PRO A 25 -18.21 -10.53 -14.61
N ARG A 26 -18.96 -10.28 -15.69
CA ARG A 26 -18.75 -10.88 -17.03
C ARG A 26 -18.08 -9.93 -18.02
N THR A 27 -17.99 -8.64 -17.69
CA THR A 27 -17.37 -7.62 -18.55
C THR A 27 -15.94 -7.37 -18.11
N ILE A 28 -15.00 -8.07 -18.74
CA ILE A 28 -13.56 -7.86 -18.54
C ILE A 28 -13.15 -6.59 -19.31
N PRO A 29 -12.56 -5.57 -18.65
CA PRO A 29 -12.06 -4.40 -19.35
C PRO A 29 -10.91 -4.76 -20.28
N GLN A 30 -10.99 -4.27 -21.52
CA GLN A 30 -9.98 -4.55 -22.53
C GLN A 30 -8.65 -3.85 -22.19
N PRO A 31 -7.51 -4.52 -22.40
CA PRO A 31 -6.19 -3.90 -22.25
C PRO A 31 -6.00 -2.82 -23.31
N TYR A 32 -5.28 -1.77 -22.94
CA TYR A 32 -5.06 -0.60 -23.79
C TYR A 32 -4.22 -0.98 -25.02
N GLY A 33 -4.82 -0.92 -26.22
CA GLY A 33 -4.10 -1.09 -27.49
C GLY A 33 -4.67 -2.09 -28.51
N GLU A 34 -5.78 -2.79 -28.26
CA GLU A 34 -6.37 -3.71 -29.25
C GLU A 34 -7.52 -3.11 -30.08
N PRO A 35 -7.64 -3.43 -31.38
CA PRO A 35 -8.79 -3.08 -32.21
C PRO A 35 -10.02 -3.96 -31.89
N GLN A 36 -11.18 -3.31 -31.71
CA GLN A 36 -12.45 -3.96 -31.37
C GLN A 36 -12.86 -5.05 -32.39
N LYS A 37 -13.14 -6.27 -31.92
CA LYS A 37 -14.00 -7.23 -32.63
C LYS A 37 -15.43 -7.06 -32.12
N THR A 38 -16.23 -6.29 -32.85
CA THR A 38 -17.65 -6.08 -32.55
C THR A 38 -18.48 -7.21 -33.16
N SER A 39 -19.08 -8.04 -32.31
CA SER A 39 -20.20 -8.92 -32.70
C SER A 39 -21.52 -8.16 -32.51
N GLN A 40 -22.25 -7.99 -33.63
CA GLN A 40 -23.70 -7.73 -33.78
C GLN A 40 -24.36 -6.62 -32.95
N THR A 41 -24.87 -5.58 -33.63
CA THR A 41 -26.32 -5.35 -33.85
C THR A 41 -26.45 -4.14 -34.77
N GLU A 42 -27.20 -4.37 -35.83
CA GLU A 42 -27.47 -3.50 -36.97
C GLU A 42 -28.48 -2.42 -36.57
N GLN A 43 -28.01 -1.20 -36.30
CA GLN A 43 -28.81 0.02 -36.36
C GLN A 43 -27.96 1.11 -37.00
N ALA A 44 -28.20 1.31 -38.30
CA ALA A 44 -27.64 2.41 -39.07
C ALA A 44 -28.18 3.76 -38.55
N PRO A 45 -27.33 4.72 -38.18
CA PRO A 45 -27.70 6.11 -38.27
C PRO A 45 -27.56 6.53 -39.73
N HIS A 46 -28.67 6.89 -40.36
CA HIS A 46 -28.68 7.71 -41.56
C HIS A 46 -27.80 8.94 -41.34
N GLN A 47 -26.65 9.00 -42.01
CA GLN A 47 -26.04 10.25 -42.40
C GLN A 47 -26.02 10.29 -43.92
N THR A 48 -26.98 11.06 -44.43
CA THR A 48 -27.05 11.58 -45.79
C THR A 48 -25.69 12.22 -46.11
N GLN A 49 -24.85 11.53 -46.87
CA GLN A 49 -23.79 12.19 -47.63
C GLN A 49 -24.46 12.91 -48.79
N GLN A 50 -24.98 14.10 -48.51
CA GLN A 50 -25.13 15.12 -49.54
C GLN A 50 -23.73 15.62 -49.85
N ALA A 51 -23.20 15.21 -51.01
CA ALA A 51 -22.09 15.92 -51.61
C ALA A 51 -22.49 17.41 -51.73
N PRO A 52 -21.63 18.38 -51.38
CA PRO A 52 -21.90 19.76 -51.69
C PRO A 52 -21.91 19.89 -53.22
N ASN A 53 -23.10 20.10 -53.76
CA ASN A 53 -23.30 20.48 -55.15
C ASN A 53 -22.67 21.87 -55.30
N TYR A 54 -21.44 21.95 -55.83
CA TYR A 54 -20.84 23.23 -56.18
C TYR A 54 -21.44 23.71 -57.50
N ASP A 55 -22.64 24.26 -57.44
CA ASP A 55 -23.14 25.12 -58.50
C ASP A 55 -22.30 26.41 -58.49
N MET A 56 -21.44 26.54 -59.50
CA MET A 56 -20.61 27.71 -59.73
C MET A 56 -21.33 28.62 -60.75
N PRO A 57 -21.78 29.83 -60.39
CA PRO A 57 -22.28 30.81 -61.35
C PRO A 57 -21.10 31.63 -61.95
N PRO A 58 -21.33 32.41 -63.02
CA PRO A 58 -20.43 32.59 -64.17
C PRO A 58 -19.18 33.46 -63.89
N PRO A 59 -18.21 33.48 -64.83
CA PRO A 59 -16.85 33.92 -64.58
C PRO A 59 -16.72 35.43 -64.75
N ASN A 60 -16.08 36.12 -63.79
CA ASN A 60 -15.21 37.30 -64.03
C ASN A 60 -14.57 37.87 -62.74
N LEU A 61 -14.09 37.00 -61.84
CA LEU A 61 -13.23 37.38 -60.69
C LEU A 61 -12.11 36.34 -60.49
N ARG A 62 -11.54 35.80 -61.58
CA ARG A 62 -10.54 34.72 -61.53
C ARG A 62 -9.31 35.10 -60.69
N SER A 63 -8.76 36.30 -60.91
CA SER A 63 -7.50 36.70 -60.27
C SER A 63 -7.58 36.88 -58.74
N MET A 64 -8.63 37.49 -58.18
CA MET A 64 -8.74 37.65 -56.71
C MET A 64 -9.06 36.34 -55.99
N LYS A 65 -9.79 35.42 -56.63
CA LYS A 65 -10.04 34.07 -56.10
C LYS A 65 -8.76 33.24 -56.06
N ASP A 66 -7.90 33.38 -57.06
CA ASP A 66 -6.60 32.72 -57.09
C ASP A 66 -5.69 33.21 -55.94
N PHE A 67 -5.67 34.53 -55.67
CA PHE A 67 -4.98 35.06 -54.49
C PHE A 67 -5.59 34.55 -53.19
N ALA A 68 -6.92 34.52 -53.07
CA ALA A 68 -7.58 33.98 -51.89
C ALA A 68 -7.26 32.49 -51.66
N LEU A 69 -7.14 31.69 -52.72
CA LEU A 69 -6.72 30.28 -52.66
C LEU A 69 -5.27 30.13 -52.22
N VAL A 70 -4.37 31.01 -52.67
CA VAL A 70 -2.96 31.04 -52.21
C VAL A 70 -2.88 31.46 -50.74
N PHE A 71 -3.66 32.45 -50.30
CA PHE A 71 -3.71 32.83 -48.89
C PHE A 71 -4.32 31.73 -48.02
N LEU A 72 -5.37 31.05 -48.49
CA LEU A 72 -5.97 29.91 -47.80
C LEU A 72 -4.97 28.75 -47.67
N SER A 73 -4.26 28.40 -48.75
CA SER A 73 -3.26 27.33 -48.72
C SER A 73 -2.08 27.67 -47.82
N LEU A 74 -1.63 28.93 -47.81
CA LEU A 74 -0.56 29.40 -46.93
C LEU A 74 -0.99 29.39 -45.46
N THR A 75 -2.24 29.80 -45.18
CA THR A 75 -2.81 29.77 -43.83
C THR A 75 -2.97 28.33 -43.34
N LEU A 76 -3.43 27.43 -44.21
CA LEU A 76 -3.58 26.01 -43.89
C LEU A 76 -2.21 25.34 -43.68
N ALA A 77 -1.22 25.67 -44.52
CA ALA A 77 0.15 25.20 -44.35
C ALA A 77 0.75 25.70 -43.03
N TYR A 78 0.52 26.97 -42.68
CA TYR A 78 0.95 27.54 -41.40
C TYR A 78 0.26 26.84 -40.21
N MET A 79 -1.06 26.64 -40.26
CA MET A 79 -1.80 25.90 -39.23
C MET A 79 -1.35 24.45 -39.11
N ALA A 80 -0.99 23.78 -40.21
CA ALA A 80 -0.48 22.42 -40.19
C ALA A 80 0.89 22.34 -39.50
N VAL A 81 1.78 23.29 -39.80
CA VAL A 81 3.09 23.39 -39.14
C VAL A 81 2.94 23.69 -37.64
N ASP A 82 2.05 24.59 -37.27
CA ASP A 82 1.81 24.94 -35.86
C ASP A 82 1.19 23.76 -35.07
N ASN A 83 0.22 23.06 -35.67
CA ASN A 83 -0.34 21.84 -35.09
C ASN A 83 0.72 20.75 -34.90
N TYR A 84 1.62 20.58 -35.87
CA TYR A 84 2.71 19.62 -35.75
C TYR A 84 3.66 19.98 -34.60
N LYS A 85 4.09 21.24 -34.50
CA LYS A 85 4.96 21.70 -33.41
C LYS A 85 4.28 21.53 -32.04
N SER A 86 3.01 21.90 -31.94
CA SER A 86 2.21 21.73 -30.72
C SER A 86 2.10 20.26 -30.32
N ARG A 87 1.78 19.38 -31.27
CA ARG A 87 1.68 17.93 -31.05
C ARG A 87 3.00 17.34 -30.56
N VAL A 88 4.12 17.67 -31.20
CA VAL A 88 5.45 17.18 -30.79
C VAL A 88 5.81 17.66 -29.38
N LYS A 89 5.47 18.90 -29.02
CA LYS A 89 5.70 19.41 -27.67
C LYS A 89 4.86 18.67 -26.62
N ILE A 90 3.58 18.44 -26.90
CA ILE A 90 2.68 17.70 -26.00
C ILE A 90 3.14 16.25 -25.86
N GLU A 91 3.57 15.63 -26.95
CA GLU A 91 4.09 14.26 -26.93
C GLU A 91 5.33 14.15 -26.05
N LYS A 92 6.30 15.07 -26.20
CA LYS A 92 7.49 15.11 -25.33
C LYS A 92 7.12 15.27 -23.86
N LEU A 93 6.24 16.21 -23.53
CA LEU A 93 5.78 16.42 -22.15
C LEU A 93 5.02 15.21 -21.59
N SER A 94 4.23 14.54 -22.43
CA SER A 94 3.53 13.31 -22.08
C SER A 94 4.50 12.17 -21.79
N GLN A 95 5.52 11.99 -22.65
CA GLN A 95 6.57 10.98 -22.45
C GLN A 95 7.39 11.25 -21.18
N GLU A 96 7.77 12.50 -20.92
CA GLU A 96 8.47 12.89 -19.70
C GLU A 96 7.62 12.61 -18.46
N THR A 97 6.33 12.97 -18.49
CA THR A 97 5.40 12.71 -17.38
C THR A 97 5.19 11.22 -17.15
N ALA A 98 5.04 10.43 -18.21
CA ALA A 98 4.91 8.99 -18.12
C ALA A 98 6.16 8.34 -17.53
N ALA A 99 7.35 8.78 -17.96
CA ALA A 99 8.61 8.30 -17.42
C ALA A 99 8.77 8.67 -15.93
N ILE A 100 8.35 9.87 -15.52
CA ILE A 100 8.35 10.28 -14.11
C ILE A 100 7.39 9.40 -13.31
N ASN A 101 6.16 9.19 -13.80
CA ASN A 101 5.17 8.38 -13.09
C ASN A 101 5.68 6.94 -12.86
N ILE A 102 6.21 6.30 -13.91
CA ILE A 102 6.79 4.96 -13.81
C ILE A 102 7.93 4.92 -12.78
N LYS A 103 8.84 5.90 -12.81
CA LYS A 103 9.93 6.01 -11.82
C LYS A 103 9.40 6.19 -10.41
N THR A 104 8.37 7.01 -10.21
CA THR A 104 7.77 7.22 -8.88
C THR A 104 7.13 5.94 -8.34
N VAL A 105 6.41 5.20 -9.17
CA VAL A 105 5.82 3.91 -8.80
C VAL A 105 6.92 2.90 -8.45
N GLN A 106 8.00 2.85 -9.25
CA GLN A 106 9.13 1.97 -8.97
C GLN A 106 9.82 2.32 -7.65
N LEU A 107 10.02 3.60 -7.36
CA LEU A 107 10.60 4.06 -6.10
C LEU A 107 9.71 3.68 -4.92
N GLN A 108 8.39 3.86 -5.03
CA GLN A 108 7.43 3.46 -3.99
C GLN A 108 7.45 1.94 -3.76
N GLN A 109 7.56 1.14 -4.81
CA GLN A 109 7.69 -0.31 -4.69
C GLN A 109 9.00 -0.69 -3.97
N GLN A 110 10.11 0.00 -4.27
CA GLN A 110 11.39 -0.25 -3.63
C GLN A 110 11.40 0.16 -2.15
N THR A 111 10.79 1.30 -1.79
CA THR A 111 10.68 1.72 -0.40
C THR A 111 9.80 0.77 0.40
N PHE A 112 8.68 0.31 -0.18
CA PHE A 112 7.79 -0.66 0.45
C PHE A 112 8.48 -2.00 0.72
N THR A 113 9.14 -2.57 -0.28
CA THR A 113 9.89 -3.83 -0.11
C THR A 113 11.04 -3.69 0.90
N SER A 114 11.71 -2.54 0.93
CA SER A 114 12.74 -2.25 1.92
C SER A 114 12.18 -2.11 3.33
N ALA A 115 10.98 -1.55 3.48
CA ALA A 115 10.29 -1.43 4.76
C ALA A 115 9.90 -2.81 5.32
N ILE A 116 9.34 -3.69 4.47
CA ILE A 116 9.02 -5.07 4.85
C ILE A 116 10.28 -5.80 5.33
N LYS A 117 11.36 -5.77 4.54
CA LYS A 117 12.63 -6.42 4.93
C LYS A 117 13.16 -5.92 6.27
N LYS A 118 13.06 -4.61 6.55
CA LYS A 118 13.46 -4.04 7.84
C LYS A 118 12.60 -4.56 8.99
N GLN A 119 11.28 -4.67 8.77
CA GLN A 119 10.37 -5.21 9.78
C GLN A 119 10.66 -6.69 10.05
N GLU A 120 10.85 -7.50 9.00
CA GLU A 120 11.21 -8.91 9.13
C GLU A 120 12.51 -9.10 9.89
N LEU A 121 13.55 -8.31 9.55
CA LEU A 121 14.82 -8.35 10.26
C LEU A 121 14.68 -8.02 11.75
N ARG A 122 13.83 -7.05 12.10
CA ARG A 122 13.53 -6.71 13.50
C ARG A 122 12.88 -7.89 14.22
N ILE A 123 11.86 -8.51 13.62
CA ILE A 123 11.17 -9.67 14.20
C ILE A 123 12.15 -10.84 14.40
N ILE A 124 13.01 -11.11 13.43
CA ILE A 124 14.02 -12.18 13.53
C ILE A 124 15.01 -11.87 14.65
N ASN A 125 15.49 -10.63 14.75
CA ASN A 125 16.40 -10.21 15.81
C ASN A 125 15.76 -10.30 17.20
N GLU A 126 14.48 -9.92 17.33
CA GLU A 126 13.72 -10.05 18.58
C GLU A 126 13.57 -11.52 18.98
N ARG A 127 13.23 -12.41 18.03
CA ARG A 127 13.14 -13.86 18.26
C ARG A 127 14.49 -14.44 18.66
N MET A 128 15.56 -14.03 18.00
CA MET A 128 16.93 -14.47 18.32
C MET A 128 17.37 -13.98 19.70
N ALA A 129 17.03 -12.73 20.08
CA ALA A 129 17.32 -12.19 21.40
C ALA A 129 16.57 -12.96 22.50
N LEU A 130 15.29 -13.27 22.27
CA LEU A 130 14.49 -14.10 23.18
C LEU A 130 15.09 -15.50 23.32
N ALA A 131 15.44 -16.16 22.21
CA ALA A 131 16.09 -17.48 22.23
C ALA A 131 17.45 -17.46 22.96
N LYS A 132 18.24 -16.39 22.78
CA LYS A 132 19.50 -16.21 23.50
C LYS A 132 19.27 -16.04 25.01
N ARG A 133 18.24 -15.30 25.42
CA ARG A 133 17.86 -15.14 26.83
C ARG A 133 17.40 -16.48 27.44
N SER A 134 16.53 -17.22 26.75
CA SER A 134 16.06 -18.52 27.24
C SER A 134 17.20 -19.54 27.32
N PHE A 135 18.12 -19.54 26.36
CA PHE A 135 19.28 -20.43 26.39
C PHE A 135 20.24 -20.11 27.55
N LYS A 136 20.51 -18.82 27.82
CA LYS A 136 21.31 -18.40 28.99
C LYS A 136 20.64 -18.84 30.30
N MET A 137 19.33 -18.68 30.42
CA MET A 137 18.56 -19.14 31.58
C MET A 137 18.63 -20.66 31.74
N ALA A 138 18.43 -21.42 30.66
CA ALA A 138 18.54 -22.87 30.69
C ALA A 138 19.93 -23.33 31.13
N LEU A 139 20.99 -22.66 30.66
CA LEU A 139 22.36 -22.94 31.08
C LEU A 139 22.58 -22.64 32.57
N HIS A 140 22.04 -21.52 33.07
CA HIS A 140 22.11 -21.18 34.49
C HIS A 140 21.40 -22.25 35.35
N ILE A 141 20.20 -22.69 34.95
CA ILE A 141 19.46 -23.75 35.63
C ILE A 141 20.27 -25.07 35.62
N ALA A 142 20.87 -25.43 34.49
CA ALA A 142 21.72 -26.62 34.41
C ALA A 142 22.94 -26.54 35.34
N MET A 143 23.55 -25.35 35.44
CA MET A 143 24.67 -25.10 36.35
C MET A 143 24.25 -25.22 37.81
N LEU A 144 23.09 -24.66 38.18
CA LEU A 144 22.52 -24.78 39.53
C LEU A 144 22.22 -26.24 39.88
N ARG A 145 21.63 -27.01 38.96
CA ARG A 145 21.37 -28.44 39.15
C ARG A 145 22.66 -29.21 39.42
N LYS A 146 23.73 -28.92 38.65
CA LYS A 146 25.05 -29.52 38.86
C LYS A 146 25.64 -29.15 40.23
N GLN A 147 25.50 -27.89 40.66
CA GLN A 147 25.98 -27.44 41.96
C GLN A 147 25.22 -28.10 43.12
N LEU A 148 23.90 -28.23 43.02
CA LEU A 148 23.07 -28.92 44.02
C LEU A 148 23.44 -30.40 44.16
N GLN A 149 23.62 -31.09 43.03
CA GLN A 149 24.09 -32.48 43.02
C GLN A 149 25.46 -32.61 43.68
N GLY A 150 26.37 -31.65 43.45
CA GLY A 150 27.68 -31.60 44.11
C GLY A 150 27.62 -31.37 45.63
N LEU A 151 26.54 -30.79 46.14
CA LEU A 151 26.27 -30.58 47.56
C LEU A 151 25.43 -31.71 48.19
N GLY A 152 25.08 -32.74 47.44
CA GLY A 152 24.28 -33.89 47.90
C GLY A 152 22.77 -33.66 47.93
N PHE A 153 22.27 -32.57 47.33
CA PHE A 153 20.84 -32.32 47.18
C PHE A 153 20.35 -32.76 45.80
N GLU A 154 19.25 -33.50 45.75
CA GLU A 154 18.61 -33.82 44.47
C GLU A 154 17.84 -32.61 43.93
N PRO A 155 18.06 -32.22 42.66
CA PRO A 155 17.32 -31.12 42.05
C PRO A 155 15.85 -31.50 41.85
N ARG A 156 14.94 -30.56 42.14
CA ARG A 156 13.49 -30.75 41.93
C ARG A 156 13.15 -31.06 40.48
N THR A 157 12.11 -31.86 40.30
CA THR A 157 11.58 -32.27 38.99
C THR A 157 10.89 -31.10 38.28
N ILE A 158 10.77 -31.17 36.94
CA ILE A 158 10.16 -30.11 36.14
C ILE A 158 8.67 -29.94 36.50
N ASP A 159 7.98 -31.04 36.82
CA ASP A 159 6.54 -31.06 37.10
C ASP A 159 6.21 -30.44 38.46
N GLU A 160 7.08 -30.59 39.46
CA GLU A 160 6.91 -29.90 40.74
C GLU A 160 7.12 -28.38 40.60
N VAL A 161 8.10 -27.98 39.78
CA VAL A 161 8.41 -26.57 39.54
C VAL A 161 7.30 -25.89 38.74
N SER A 162 6.68 -26.57 37.77
CA SER A 162 5.55 -26.01 37.01
C SER A 162 4.31 -25.84 37.90
N ALA A 163 4.02 -26.79 38.78
CA ALA A 163 2.92 -26.66 39.74
C ALA A 163 3.13 -25.49 40.73
N GLU A 164 4.35 -25.29 41.22
CA GLU A 164 4.67 -24.13 42.07
C GLU A 164 4.67 -22.81 41.31
N PHE A 165 5.05 -22.81 40.03
CA PHE A 165 4.99 -21.65 39.15
C PHE A 165 3.55 -21.18 38.95
N GLU A 166 2.63 -22.08 38.59
CA GLU A 166 1.22 -21.74 38.41
C GLU A 166 0.57 -21.20 39.69
N LYS A 167 1.05 -21.66 40.85
CA LYS A 167 0.58 -21.18 42.16
C LYS A 167 1.09 -19.78 42.52
N SER A 168 2.31 -19.42 42.11
CA SER A 168 3.01 -18.22 42.58
C SER A 168 3.11 -17.09 41.56
N VAL A 169 2.87 -17.37 40.27
CA VAL A 169 2.95 -16.39 39.19
C VAL A 169 1.57 -15.93 38.77
N LYS A 170 1.36 -14.62 38.83
CA LYS A 170 0.14 -13.97 38.38
C LYS A 170 0.39 -13.34 36.99
N MET A 171 -0.55 -13.56 36.08
CA MET A 171 -0.55 -12.94 34.76
C MET A 171 -1.40 -11.68 34.79
N ALA A 172 -0.85 -10.56 34.32
CA ALA A 172 -1.65 -9.39 34.03
C ALA A 172 -1.39 -8.87 32.63
N LYS A 173 -2.47 -8.41 32.00
CA LYS A 173 -2.41 -7.80 30.68
C LYS A 173 -2.31 -6.29 30.86
N SER A 174 -1.17 -5.74 30.50
CA SER A 174 -0.95 -4.30 30.37
C SER A 174 -1.14 -3.87 28.91
N ALA A 175 -1.37 -2.58 28.67
CA ALA A 175 -1.56 -2.03 27.32
C ALA A 175 -0.33 -2.23 26.41
N ALA A 176 0.85 -2.49 26.99
CA ALA A 176 2.09 -2.78 26.27
C ALA A 176 2.39 -4.29 26.10
N GLY A 177 1.58 -5.18 26.68
CA GLY A 177 1.77 -6.63 26.61
C GLY A 177 1.32 -7.38 27.87
N THR A 178 1.49 -8.71 27.86
CA THR A 178 1.29 -9.56 29.04
C THR A 178 2.54 -9.49 29.92
N GLU A 179 2.40 -8.98 31.14
CA GLU A 179 3.47 -8.97 32.14
C GLU A 179 3.21 -10.07 33.17
N LEU A 180 4.26 -10.87 33.42
CA LEU A 180 4.27 -11.90 34.44
C LEU A 180 4.91 -11.31 35.68
N TRP A 181 4.20 -11.30 36.79
CA TRP A 181 4.77 -10.90 38.07
C TRP A 181 4.56 -12.00 39.12
N LEU A 182 5.53 -12.11 40.02
CA LEU A 182 5.40 -12.94 41.21
C LEU A 182 4.53 -12.22 42.24
N ASP A 183 3.81 -12.99 43.05
CA ASP A 183 3.14 -12.43 44.21
C ASP A 183 4.16 -11.82 45.17
N ASP A 184 3.83 -10.66 45.74
CA ASP A 184 4.73 -9.93 46.64
C ASP A 184 5.03 -10.72 47.93
N ASP A 185 4.11 -11.62 48.32
CA ASP A 185 4.24 -12.55 49.45
C ASP A 185 5.00 -13.84 49.10
N SER A 186 5.45 -14.02 47.85
CA SER A 186 6.14 -15.24 47.45
C SER A 186 7.57 -15.29 48.00
N GLN A 187 7.92 -16.41 48.63
CA GLN A 187 9.26 -16.67 49.18
C GLN A 187 10.36 -16.70 48.11
N TYR A 188 9.98 -16.78 46.84
CA TYR A 188 10.89 -16.93 45.70
C TYR A 188 11.33 -15.60 45.08
N LYS A 189 10.67 -14.48 45.43
CA LYS A 189 11.02 -13.13 44.97
C LYS A 189 12.51 -12.75 45.20
N PRO A 190 13.13 -12.99 46.37
CA PRO A 190 14.54 -12.65 46.57
C PRO A 190 15.53 -13.54 45.79
N GLY A 191 15.11 -14.73 45.35
CA GLY A 191 15.94 -15.65 44.56
C GLY A 191 15.81 -15.46 43.04
N LEU A 192 14.92 -14.57 42.59
CA LEU A 192 14.67 -14.37 41.17
C LEU A 192 15.75 -13.46 40.54
N PRO A 193 16.49 -13.95 39.53
CA PRO A 193 17.42 -13.08 38.81
C PRO A 193 16.66 -12.03 37.99
N ASP A 194 17.13 -10.78 37.98
CA ASP A 194 16.60 -9.74 37.09
C ASP A 194 16.83 -10.17 35.64
N TYR A 195 15.75 -10.46 34.92
CA TYR A 195 15.80 -10.89 33.53
C TYR A 195 16.55 -9.89 32.65
N ARG A 196 16.59 -8.59 33.02
CA ARG A 196 17.28 -7.52 32.27
C ARG A 196 18.79 -7.53 32.44
N GLU A 197 19.34 -8.22 33.43
CA GLU A 197 20.80 -8.33 33.61
C GLU A 197 21.48 -9.00 32.40
N TYR A 198 20.78 -9.89 31.70
CA TYR A 198 21.30 -10.54 30.50
C TYR A 198 21.50 -9.61 29.29
N ASP A 199 20.86 -8.43 29.31
CA ASP A 199 20.97 -7.41 28.25
C ASP A 199 22.04 -6.35 28.58
N ARG A 200 22.44 -6.21 29.86
CA ARG A 200 23.42 -5.18 30.28
C ARG A 200 24.86 -5.45 29.83
N LYS A 201 25.21 -6.68 29.48
CA LYS A 201 26.59 -7.06 29.10
C LYS A 201 27.07 -6.55 27.72
N GLY A 202 26.26 -5.74 27.03
CA GLY A 202 26.67 -5.01 25.81
C GLY A 202 27.00 -3.54 26.04
N LEU A 203 26.78 -3.02 27.27
CA LEU A 203 27.17 -1.68 27.69
C LEU A 203 28.33 -1.81 28.69
N THR A 204 29.52 -2.10 28.18
CA THR A 204 30.75 -1.71 28.87
C THR A 204 31.28 -0.46 28.19
N PRO A 205 31.77 0.55 28.92
CA PRO A 205 32.51 1.67 28.33
C PRO A 205 33.76 1.20 27.59
#